data_AF-A0A1Y1W2P8-F1
#
_entry.id   AF-A0A1Y1W2P8-F1
#
_cell.length_a   1.000
_cell.length_b   1.000
_cell.length_c   1.000
_cell.angle_alpha   90.00
_cell.angle_beta   90.00
_cell.angle_gamma   90.00
#
_symmetry.space_group_name_H-M   'P 1'
#
loop_
_entity.id
_entity.type
_entity.pdbx_description
1 polymer ?
#
loop_
_entity_poly.entity_id
_entity_poly.type
_entity_poly.pdbx_seq_one_letter_code
_entity_poly.pdbx_strand_id
1 'polypeptide(L)'
;ALDEEYLGVDAQFGGVDQRKIFTFAEKYLPHLGYKKRAHLMNPMVPGLTGSKMSASDVDSKLDLLDEPKTVEKKIKKAFCEEGNVTENGVLSFVKYVLLPISSLNGKEANFTILRPEKYGGNVVYTNYEALEADFANKEIHPGRFEEVFEDPELRKLADLAYPAPVAPVKVKKEKKKHNKKPTAVDPAVTGKLHPPRLSTEAS
;
A
#
# COMPACT_ATOMS: atom_id res chain seq x y z
N ALA A 1 -22.22 -0.91 15.28
CA ALA A 1 -23.57 -0.45 15.67
C ALA A 1 -23.77 -0.65 17.16
N LEU A 2 -23.82 -1.88 17.68
CA LEU A 2 -23.93 -2.10 19.13
C LEU A 2 -22.72 -1.56 19.91
N ASP A 3 -21.53 -1.51 19.31
CA ASP A 3 -20.36 -0.87 19.93
C ASP A 3 -20.64 0.57 20.37
N GLU A 4 -21.49 1.31 19.66
CA GLU A 4 -21.88 2.68 20.03
C GLU A 4 -22.66 2.74 21.36
N GLU A 5 -23.40 1.68 21.69
CA GLU A 5 -24.13 1.53 22.94
C GLU A 5 -23.20 1.06 24.06
N TYR A 6 -22.48 -0.04 23.83
CA TYR A 6 -21.66 -0.65 24.87
C TYR A 6 -20.43 0.17 25.24
N LEU A 7 -19.94 1.05 24.36
CA LEU A 7 -18.90 2.03 24.68
C LEU A 7 -19.48 3.32 25.30
N GLY A 8 -20.80 3.47 25.37
CA GLY A 8 -21.45 4.63 25.98
C GLY A 8 -21.22 5.95 25.23
N VAL A 9 -20.95 5.91 23.93
CA VAL A 9 -20.56 7.10 23.14
C VAL A 9 -21.75 7.86 22.56
N ASP A 10 -21.52 9.14 22.29
CA ASP A 10 -22.46 10.05 21.61
C ASP A 10 -22.19 10.18 20.11
N ALA A 11 -20.97 9.87 19.69
CA ALA A 11 -20.54 9.96 18.31
C ALA A 11 -19.57 8.85 17.92
N GLN A 12 -19.60 8.46 16.65
CA GLN A 12 -18.61 7.58 16.03
C GLN A 12 -17.89 8.32 14.90
N PHE A 13 -16.56 8.21 14.89
CA PHE A 13 -15.70 8.76 13.85
C PHE A 13 -15.13 7.64 12.97
N GLY A 14 -15.14 7.84 11.65
CA GLY A 14 -14.55 6.90 10.70
C GLY A 14 -14.57 7.43 9.27
N GLY A 15 -14.11 6.65 8.30
CA GLY A 15 -14.06 7.08 6.91
C GLY A 15 -15.44 7.16 6.24
N VAL A 16 -15.53 7.92 5.14
CA VAL A 16 -16.74 7.97 4.30
C VAL A 16 -17.12 6.59 3.71
N ASP A 17 -16.18 5.66 3.64
CA ASP A 17 -16.40 4.25 3.28
C ASP A 17 -17.31 3.52 4.28
N GLN A 18 -17.35 3.97 5.54
CA GLN A 18 -18.22 3.41 6.59
C GLN A 18 -19.64 3.98 6.58
N ARG A 19 -19.97 4.93 5.68
CA ARG A 19 -21.29 5.59 5.61
C ARG A 19 -22.48 4.62 5.63
N LYS A 20 -22.37 3.48 4.93
CA LYS A 20 -23.43 2.46 4.91
C LYS A 20 -23.64 1.80 6.29
N ILE A 21 -22.56 1.62 7.05
CA ILE A 21 -22.61 1.07 8.40
C ILE A 21 -23.19 2.10 9.37
N PHE A 22 -22.79 3.37 9.23
CA PHE A 22 -23.31 4.48 10.05
C PHE A 22 -24.81 4.69 9.87
N THR A 23 -25.28 4.76 8.61
CA THR A 23 -26.71 4.88 8.31
C THR A 23 -27.51 3.65 8.75
N PHE A 24 -26.92 2.46 8.72
CA PHE A 24 -27.51 1.26 9.31
C PHE A 24 -27.65 1.39 10.83
N ALA A 25 -26.60 1.80 11.55
CA ALA A 25 -26.63 2.00 12.99
C ALA A 25 -27.72 3.02 13.38
N GLU A 26 -27.79 4.14 12.66
CA GLU A 26 -28.78 5.17 12.89
C GLU A 26 -30.23 4.67 12.71
N LYS A 27 -30.46 3.76 11.74
CA LYS A 27 -31.78 3.19 11.48
C LYS A 27 -32.19 2.15 12.53
N TYR A 28 -31.28 1.25 12.92
CA TYR A 28 -31.63 0.06 13.70
C TYR A 28 -31.43 0.21 15.22
N LEU A 29 -30.54 1.08 15.69
CA LEU A 29 -30.39 1.33 17.14
C LEU A 29 -31.70 1.80 17.82
N PRO A 30 -32.50 2.70 17.22
CA PRO A 30 -33.79 3.09 17.79
C PRO A 30 -34.80 1.94 17.91
N HIS A 31 -34.74 0.94 17.04
CA HIS A 31 -35.64 -0.23 17.10
C HIS A 31 -35.34 -1.12 18.31
N LEU A 32 -34.14 -0.99 18.89
CA LEU A 32 -33.70 -1.68 20.10
C LEU A 32 -33.89 -0.82 21.36
N GLY A 33 -34.48 0.38 21.25
CA GLY A 33 -34.64 1.32 22.34
C GLY A 33 -33.40 2.17 22.64
N TYR A 34 -32.37 2.10 21.79
CA TYR A 34 -31.13 2.84 21.97
C TYR A 34 -31.15 4.20 21.27
N LYS A 35 -30.36 5.15 21.78
CA LYS A 35 -30.22 6.49 21.18
C LYS A 35 -29.56 6.42 19.80
N LYS A 36 -29.89 7.37 18.92
CA LYS A 36 -29.09 7.62 17.72
C LYS A 36 -27.79 8.32 18.09
N ARG A 37 -26.73 8.11 17.30
CA ARG A 37 -25.43 8.73 17.48
C ARG A 37 -25.11 9.66 16.33
N ALA A 38 -24.23 10.62 16.58
CA ALA A 38 -23.63 11.42 15.53
C ALA A 38 -22.54 10.61 14.81
N HIS A 39 -22.43 10.75 13.49
CA HIS A 39 -21.39 10.10 12.69
C HIS A 39 -20.53 11.15 12.00
N LEU A 40 -19.26 11.22 12.36
CA LEU A 40 -18.28 12.13 11.75
C LEU A 40 -17.44 11.36 10.74
N MET A 41 -17.46 11.81 9.48
CA MET A 41 -16.81 11.11 8.38
C MET A 41 -15.61 11.86 7.83
N ASN A 42 -14.40 11.28 7.90
CA ASN A 42 -13.23 11.83 7.23
C ASN A 42 -13.17 11.41 5.75
N PRO A 43 -12.66 12.27 4.85
CA PRO A 43 -12.52 11.95 3.44
C PRO A 43 -11.54 10.77 3.23
N MET A 44 -11.68 10.10 2.10
CA MET A 44 -10.73 9.06 1.70
C MET A 44 -9.40 9.72 1.32
N VAL A 45 -8.33 9.34 2.00
CA VAL A 45 -6.97 9.76 1.63
C VAL A 45 -6.45 8.79 0.55
N PRO A 46 -6.10 9.28 -0.65
CA PRO A 46 -5.54 8.43 -1.70
C PRO A 46 -4.20 7.83 -1.26
N GLY A 47 -3.85 6.65 -1.78
CA GLY A 47 -2.53 6.06 -1.58
C GLY A 47 -1.42 6.88 -2.26
N LEU A 48 -0.15 6.61 -1.91
CA LEU A 48 1.01 7.32 -2.46
C LEU A 48 1.08 7.22 -4.00
N THR A 49 0.55 6.15 -4.58
CA THR A 49 0.54 5.90 -6.04
C THR A 49 -0.68 6.50 -6.76
N GLY A 50 -1.52 7.28 -6.07
CA GLY A 50 -2.64 8.07 -6.62
C GLY A 50 -3.88 7.28 -7.07
N SER A 51 -3.72 6.04 -7.52
CA SER A 51 -4.77 5.28 -8.23
C SER A 51 -5.55 4.29 -7.37
N LYS A 52 -5.04 3.89 -6.21
CA LYS A 52 -5.70 2.96 -5.28
C LYS A 52 -5.66 3.49 -3.85
N MET A 53 -6.59 3.00 -3.04
CA MET A 53 -6.63 3.29 -1.61
C MET A 53 -5.32 2.89 -0.95
N SER A 54 -4.89 3.65 0.06
CA SER A 54 -3.61 3.48 0.75
C SER A 54 -3.39 2.11 1.39
N ALA A 55 -4.43 1.27 1.55
CA ALA A 55 -4.31 -0.07 2.11
C ALA A 55 -4.34 -1.21 1.07
N SER A 56 -4.57 -0.92 -0.22
CA SER A 56 -4.81 -1.95 -1.24
C SER A 56 -3.54 -2.50 -1.91
N ASP A 57 -2.43 -1.77 -1.84
CA ASP A 57 -1.14 -2.19 -2.38
C ASP A 57 -0.04 -1.85 -1.37
N VAL A 58 0.83 -2.81 -1.08
CA VAL A 58 1.93 -2.68 -0.11
C VAL A 58 2.89 -1.56 -0.52
N ASP A 59 3.07 -1.34 -1.82
CA ASP A 59 3.89 -0.26 -2.36
C ASP A 59 3.16 1.12 -2.35
N SER A 60 1.83 1.13 -2.16
CA SER A 60 1.02 2.36 -2.09
C SER A 60 0.82 2.92 -0.67
N LYS A 61 1.26 2.16 0.35
CA LYS A 61 1.19 2.51 1.77
C LYS A 61 2.58 2.77 2.33
N LEU A 62 2.74 3.85 3.08
CA LEU A 62 3.84 3.96 4.04
C LEU A 62 3.42 3.25 5.33
N ASP A 63 4.13 2.19 5.68
CA ASP A 63 3.96 1.57 6.98
C ASP A 63 4.62 2.41 8.07
N LEU A 64 4.07 2.40 9.28
CA LEU A 64 4.65 3.11 10.42
C LEU A 64 6.00 2.54 10.82
N LEU A 65 6.27 1.28 10.46
CA LEU A 65 7.51 0.56 10.74
C LEU A 65 8.41 0.37 9.51
N ASP A 66 8.10 1.03 8.39
CA ASP A 66 8.95 0.96 7.21
C ASP A 66 10.34 1.55 7.51
N GLU A 67 11.40 0.83 7.13
CA GLU A 67 12.75 1.37 7.20
C GLU A 67 12.88 2.64 6.32
N PRO A 68 13.75 3.59 6.67
CA PRO A 68 13.91 4.86 5.93
C PRO A 68 14.17 4.66 4.43
N LYS A 69 14.96 3.63 4.08
CA LYS A 69 15.24 3.27 2.68
C LYS A 69 13.99 2.80 1.94
N THR A 70 13.09 2.10 2.62
CA THR A 70 11.82 1.62 2.08
C THR A 70 10.86 2.78 1.90
N VAL A 71 10.77 3.69 2.88
CA VAL A 71 10.00 4.94 2.79
C VAL A 71 10.48 5.76 1.60
N GLU A 72 11.78 6.00 1.48
CA GLU A 72 12.36 6.76 0.35
C GLU A 72 12.04 6.11 -0.99
N LYS A 73 12.13 4.77 -1.09
CA LYS A 73 11.79 4.04 -2.30
C LYS A 73 10.30 4.17 -2.66
N LYS A 74 9.41 4.09 -1.68
CA LYS A 74 7.95 4.23 -1.88
C LYS A 74 7.58 5.65 -2.29
N ILE A 75 8.16 6.66 -1.64
CA ILE A 75 7.98 8.08 -2.01
C ILE A 75 8.50 8.37 -3.41
N LYS A 76 9.67 7.83 -3.81
CA LYS A 76 10.20 7.98 -5.18
C LYS A 76 9.32 7.32 -6.25
N LYS A 77 8.57 6.27 -5.87
CA LYS A 77 7.59 5.61 -6.73
C LYS A 77 6.21 6.28 -6.69
N ALA A 78 5.99 7.21 -5.75
CA ALA A 78 4.73 7.90 -5.60
C ALA A 78 4.40 8.65 -6.90
N PHE A 79 3.12 8.67 -7.26
CA PHE A 79 2.67 9.42 -8.40
C PHE A 79 2.58 10.90 -7.99
N CYS A 80 3.47 11.71 -8.55
CA CYS A 80 3.60 13.13 -8.25
C CYS A 80 4.00 13.88 -9.53
N GLU A 81 3.02 14.07 -10.41
CA GLU A 81 3.19 14.80 -11.67
C GLU A 81 3.20 16.32 -11.42
N GLU A 82 4.11 17.04 -12.06
CA GLU A 82 4.26 18.49 -11.89
C GLU A 82 2.99 19.25 -12.32
N GLY A 83 2.44 20.06 -11.42
CA GLY A 83 1.20 20.80 -11.66
C GLY A 83 -0.07 19.99 -11.43
N ASN A 84 0.02 18.68 -11.20
CA ASN A 84 -1.15 17.84 -10.88
C ASN A 84 -1.45 17.91 -9.37
N VAL A 85 -2.52 18.64 -9.03
CA VAL A 85 -2.99 18.78 -7.65
C VAL A 85 -4.15 17.82 -7.29
N THR A 86 -4.83 17.28 -8.30
CA THR A 86 -6.06 16.49 -8.12
C THR A 86 -5.80 15.02 -7.82
N GLU A 87 -4.80 14.41 -8.45
CA GLU A 87 -4.48 12.97 -8.30
C GLU A 87 -3.13 12.75 -7.62
N ASN A 88 -2.81 13.60 -6.65
CA ASN A 88 -1.49 13.61 -6.02
C ASN A 88 -1.55 13.07 -4.58
N GLY A 89 -1.08 11.82 -4.42
CA GLY A 89 -1.02 11.16 -3.12
C GLY A 89 -0.08 11.85 -2.13
N VAL A 90 0.98 12.51 -2.62
CA VAL A 90 1.93 13.25 -1.80
C VAL A 90 1.29 14.51 -1.24
N LEU A 91 0.65 15.32 -2.09
CA LEU A 91 -0.07 16.52 -1.64
C LEU A 91 -1.22 16.17 -0.69
N SER A 92 -1.95 15.10 -0.98
CA SER A 92 -2.99 14.59 -0.08
C SER A 92 -2.43 14.21 1.29
N PHE A 93 -1.26 13.59 1.35
CA PHE A 93 -0.59 13.25 2.60
C PHE A 93 -0.16 14.52 3.37
N VAL A 94 0.34 15.54 2.68
CA VAL A 94 0.66 16.83 3.31
C VAL A 94 -0.59 17.47 3.91
N LYS A 95 -1.70 17.50 3.16
CA LYS A 95 -2.98 18.09 3.58
C LYS A 95 -3.59 17.42 4.80
N TYR A 96 -3.69 16.09 4.78
CA TYR A 96 -4.46 15.35 5.78
C TYR A 96 -3.61 14.80 6.93
N VAL A 97 -2.28 14.77 6.80
CA VAL A 97 -1.38 14.18 7.80
C VAL A 97 -0.35 15.20 8.28
N LEU A 98 0.55 15.68 7.42
CA LEU A 98 1.71 16.47 7.87
C LEU A 98 1.33 17.84 8.43
N LEU A 99 0.47 18.60 7.73
CA LEU A 99 0.00 19.89 8.22
C LEU A 99 -0.81 19.76 9.53
N PRO A 100 -1.82 18.87 9.64
CA PRO A 100 -2.50 18.63 10.91
C PRO A 100 -1.56 18.23 12.05
N ILE A 101 -0.62 17.31 11.80
CA ILE A 101 0.37 16.88 12.81
C ILE A 101 1.24 18.05 13.27
N SER A 102 1.70 18.91 12.35
CA SER A 102 2.52 20.08 12.67
C SER A 102 1.80 21.09 13.57
N SER A 103 0.47 21.14 13.47
CA SER A 103 -0.40 22.03 14.25
C SER A 103 -0.85 21.46 15.60
N LEU A 104 -0.53 20.19 15.89
CA LEU A 104 -0.89 19.57 17.16
C LEU A 104 -0.21 20.31 18.32
N ASN A 105 -0.84 20.23 19.51
CA ASN A 105 -0.40 20.93 20.72
C ASN A 105 -0.46 22.47 20.64
N GLY A 106 -1.35 23.02 19.80
CA GLY A 106 -1.59 24.45 19.68
C GLY A 106 -0.51 25.22 18.93
N LYS A 107 0.31 24.52 18.15
CA LYS A 107 1.33 25.13 17.28
C LYS A 107 0.69 25.60 15.98
N GLU A 108 1.29 26.61 15.36
CA GLU A 108 0.91 26.98 14.00
C GLU A 108 1.33 25.88 13.03
N ALA A 109 0.42 25.52 12.12
CA ALA A 109 0.70 24.57 11.07
C ALA A 109 1.90 25.09 10.26
N ASN A 110 2.89 24.23 10.04
CA ASN A 110 4.05 24.54 9.23
C ASN A 110 4.48 23.30 8.46
N PHE A 111 4.78 23.51 7.18
CA PHE A 111 5.32 22.49 6.31
C PHE A 111 6.47 23.10 5.49
N THR A 112 7.67 22.58 5.70
CA THR A 112 8.88 23.09 5.07
C THR A 112 9.29 22.22 3.89
N ILE A 113 9.48 22.85 2.73
CA ILE A 113 10.07 22.21 1.57
C ILE A 113 11.53 22.62 1.48
N LEU A 114 12.41 21.61 1.54
CA LEU A 114 13.84 21.79 1.40
C LEU A 114 14.20 21.80 -0.09
N ARG A 115 14.68 22.94 -0.59
CA ARG A 115 15.13 23.08 -1.99
C ARG A 115 16.46 23.84 -2.06
N PRO A 116 17.34 23.47 -3.01
CA PRO A 116 18.61 24.18 -3.19
C PRO A 116 18.41 25.68 -3.48
N GLU A 117 19.36 26.53 -3.08
CA GLU A 117 19.30 27.98 -3.34
C GLU A 117 19.12 28.32 -4.82
N LYS A 118 19.68 27.49 -5.72
CA LYS A 118 19.51 27.61 -7.18
C LYS A 118 18.04 27.62 -7.62
N TYR A 119 17.15 27.00 -6.85
CA TYR A 119 15.72 26.90 -7.12
C TYR A 119 14.88 27.74 -6.15
N GLY A 120 15.47 28.75 -5.51
CA GLY A 120 14.76 29.71 -4.66
C GLY A 120 14.81 29.41 -3.15
N GLY A 121 15.63 28.46 -2.70
CA GLY A 121 15.90 28.20 -1.27
C GLY A 121 14.69 27.66 -0.48
N ASN A 122 14.87 27.22 0.76
CA ASN A 122 13.78 26.58 1.52
C ASN A 122 12.53 27.46 1.63
N VAL A 123 11.34 26.84 1.51
CA VAL A 123 10.04 27.52 1.65
C VAL A 123 9.25 26.88 2.78
N VAL A 124 8.56 27.71 3.55
CA VAL A 124 7.69 27.28 4.64
C VAL A 124 6.25 27.64 4.31
N TYR A 125 5.36 26.65 4.32
CA TYR A 125 3.93 26.81 4.11
C TYR A 125 3.17 26.69 5.42
N THR A 126 2.31 27.66 5.72
CA THR A 126 1.45 27.65 6.92
C THR A 126 0.04 27.16 6.63
N ASN A 127 -0.34 27.07 5.36
CA ASN A 127 -1.62 26.54 4.91
C ASN A 127 -1.42 25.71 3.64
N TYR A 128 -2.39 24.83 3.38
CA TYR A 128 -2.31 23.90 2.24
C TYR A 128 -2.59 24.62 0.90
N GLU A 129 -3.42 25.66 0.91
CA GLU A 129 -3.86 26.38 -0.28
C GLU A 129 -2.68 27.08 -0.98
N ALA A 130 -1.77 27.69 -0.21
CA ALA A 130 -0.55 28.29 -0.75
C ALA A 130 0.38 27.23 -1.36
N LEU A 131 0.53 26.07 -0.71
CA LEU A 131 1.31 24.96 -1.24
C LEU A 131 0.71 24.42 -2.55
N GLU A 132 -0.60 24.27 -2.60
CA GLU A 132 -1.32 23.77 -3.77
C GLU A 132 -1.19 24.73 -4.96
N ALA A 133 -1.29 26.04 -4.72
CA ALA A 133 -1.11 27.06 -5.75
C ALA A 133 0.31 27.03 -6.36
N ASP A 134 1.34 27.00 -5.51
CA ASP A 134 2.73 26.97 -5.95
C ASP A 134 3.09 25.66 -6.67
N PHE A 135 2.53 24.53 -6.21
CA PHE A 135 2.67 23.24 -6.91
C PHE A 135 1.97 23.24 -8.26
N ALA A 136 0.77 23.83 -8.36
CA ALA A 136 0.03 23.99 -9.62
C ALA A 136 0.79 24.88 -10.62
N ASN A 137 1.45 25.92 -10.13
CA ASN A 137 2.28 26.84 -10.92
C ASN A 137 3.67 26.27 -11.28
N LYS A 138 3.97 25.03 -10.85
CA LYS A 138 5.26 24.34 -11.08
C LYS A 138 6.46 25.04 -10.46
N GLU A 139 6.25 25.78 -9.37
CA GLU A 139 7.33 26.44 -8.62
C GLU A 139 8.00 25.49 -7.62
N ILE A 140 7.40 24.33 -7.37
CA ILE A 140 7.85 23.29 -6.44
C ILE A 140 8.03 21.97 -7.18
N HIS A 141 9.23 21.40 -7.08
CA HIS A 141 9.52 20.05 -7.57
C HIS A 141 9.42 19.01 -6.44
N PRO A 142 9.03 17.76 -6.73
CA PRO A 142 8.95 16.70 -5.72
C PRO A 142 10.34 16.35 -5.17
N GLY A 143 10.64 16.71 -3.92
CA GLY A 143 11.97 16.54 -3.31
C GLY A 143 11.95 16.07 -1.84
N ARG A 144 12.54 14.87 -1.64
CA ARG A 144 13.10 14.14 -0.47
C ARG A 144 12.70 14.50 0.98
N PHE A 145 12.40 13.46 1.77
CA PHE A 145 12.23 13.49 3.24
C PHE A 145 13.17 12.47 3.90
N GLU A 146 13.69 12.78 5.10
CA GLU A 146 14.44 11.85 5.95
C GLU A 146 14.06 12.07 7.42
N GLU A 147 13.64 11.01 8.12
CA GLU A 147 13.75 10.85 9.57
C GLU A 147 13.54 9.37 9.95
N VAL A 148 14.17 8.90 11.05
CA VAL A 148 14.24 7.49 11.46
C VAL A 148 13.79 7.35 12.92
N PHE A 149 12.95 6.36 13.22
CA PHE A 149 12.51 6.02 14.58
C PHE A 149 13.01 4.60 14.95
N GLU A 150 13.69 4.44 16.10
CA GLU A 150 14.24 3.16 16.55
C GLU A 150 13.98 2.91 18.05
N ASP A 151 12.97 2.09 18.37
CA ASP A 151 12.72 1.57 19.73
C ASP A 151 12.78 0.01 19.75
N PRO A 152 13.68 -0.62 20.54
CA PRO A 152 13.84 -2.07 20.63
C PRO A 152 12.64 -2.87 21.17
N GLU A 153 11.80 -2.29 22.05
CA GLU A 153 10.65 -3.01 22.62
C GLU A 153 9.50 -3.10 21.62
N LEU A 154 9.27 -2.02 20.88
CA LEU A 154 8.24 -1.95 19.84
C LEU A 154 8.53 -2.89 18.66
N ARG A 155 9.82 -3.15 18.37
CA ARG A 155 10.23 -4.09 17.31
C ARG A 155 9.86 -5.53 17.63
N LYS A 156 10.07 -5.97 18.87
CA LYS A 156 9.65 -7.32 19.31
C LYS A 156 8.14 -7.51 19.26
N LEU A 157 7.38 -6.47 19.62
CA LEU A 157 5.92 -6.50 19.56
C LEU A 157 5.43 -6.61 18.11
N ALA A 158 6.05 -5.88 17.18
CA ALA A 158 5.72 -5.95 15.76
C ALA A 158 5.96 -7.33 15.17
N ASP A 159 7.11 -7.96 15.47
CA ASP A 159 7.46 -9.29 14.98
C ASP A 159 6.50 -10.39 15.49
N LEU A 160 5.97 -10.24 16.71
CA LEU A 160 4.98 -11.17 17.28
C LEU A 160 3.59 -10.98 16.67
N ALA A 161 3.19 -9.73 16.40
CA ALA A 161 1.88 -9.40 15.85
C ALA A 161 1.75 -9.72 14.36
N TYR A 162 2.84 -9.58 13.60
CA TYR A 162 2.88 -9.80 12.15
C TYR A 162 4.02 -10.75 11.78
N PRO A 163 3.91 -12.05 12.10
CA PRO A 163 4.94 -13.03 11.76
C PRO A 163 5.14 -13.09 10.24
N ALA A 164 6.39 -13.16 9.80
CA ALA A 164 6.71 -13.21 8.38
C ALA A 164 5.97 -14.39 7.71
N PRO A 165 5.29 -14.17 6.57
CA PRO A 165 4.58 -15.24 5.88
C PRO A 165 5.56 -16.34 5.49
N VAL A 166 5.24 -17.58 5.89
CA VAL A 166 6.05 -18.76 5.56
C VAL A 166 6.07 -18.90 4.04
N ALA A 167 7.24 -18.67 3.43
CA ALA A 167 7.37 -18.78 1.98
C ALA A 167 6.98 -20.20 1.53
N PRO A 168 6.12 -20.38 0.51
CA PRO A 168 5.80 -21.70 -0.01
C PRO A 168 7.07 -22.36 -0.53
N VAL A 169 7.34 -23.58 -0.04
CA VAL A 169 8.47 -24.41 -0.47
C VAL A 169 8.40 -24.57 -1.99
N LYS A 170 9.34 -23.94 -2.71
CA LYS A 170 9.49 -24.11 -4.17
C LYS A 170 9.95 -25.54 -4.44
N VAL A 171 9.02 -26.42 -4.81
CA VAL A 171 9.36 -27.71 -5.43
C VAL A 171 10.04 -27.40 -6.78
N LYS A 172 11.34 -27.69 -6.89
CA LYS A 172 12.08 -27.55 -8.15
C LYS A 172 11.47 -28.48 -9.19
N LYS A 173 10.80 -27.92 -10.21
CA LYS A 173 10.46 -28.65 -11.44
C LYS A 173 11.76 -29.02 -12.17
N GLU A 174 12.00 -30.31 -12.37
CA GLU A 174 13.08 -30.80 -13.23
C GLU A 174 12.91 -30.29 -14.66
N LYS A 175 13.99 -29.77 -15.24
CA LYS A 175 14.01 -29.27 -16.62
C LYS A 175 14.03 -30.46 -17.59
N LYS A 176 12.94 -30.68 -18.33
CA LYS A 176 12.92 -31.52 -19.54
C LYS A 176 13.88 -30.93 -20.58
N LYS A 177 14.97 -31.64 -20.90
CA LYS A 177 15.82 -31.34 -22.06
C LYS A 177 15.09 -31.77 -23.33
N HIS A 178 14.75 -30.84 -24.21
CA HIS A 178 14.30 -31.15 -25.57
C HIS A 178 15.08 -30.31 -26.57
N ASN A 179 16.06 -30.94 -27.21
CA ASN A 179 16.45 -30.80 -28.63
C ASN A 179 17.87 -31.38 -28.81
N LYS A 180 17.95 -32.65 -29.21
CA LYS A 180 19.11 -33.16 -29.96
C LYS A 180 18.69 -33.23 -31.42
N LYS A 181 19.37 -32.45 -32.27
CA LYS A 181 19.30 -32.56 -33.73
C LYS A 181 19.64 -34.00 -34.14
N PRO A 182 18.92 -34.63 -35.09
CA PRO A 182 19.29 -35.95 -35.59
C PRO A 182 20.55 -35.83 -36.46
N THR A 183 21.64 -36.44 -36.03
CA THR A 183 22.84 -36.67 -36.86
C THR A 183 22.64 -37.94 -37.69
N ALA A 184 23.07 -37.87 -38.94
CA ALA A 184 22.92 -38.88 -39.99
C ALA A 184 23.36 -40.29 -39.55
N VAL A 185 22.63 -41.30 -40.05
CA VAL A 185 22.86 -42.72 -39.77
C VAL A 185 23.76 -43.27 -40.88
N ASP A 186 24.95 -43.75 -40.53
CA ASP A 186 25.78 -44.58 -41.42
C ASP A 186 25.22 -46.01 -41.51
N PRO A 187 25.27 -46.67 -42.68
CA PRO A 187 24.55 -47.90 -42.94
C PRO A 187 25.44 -49.12 -42.62
N ALA A 188 25.14 -49.84 -41.55
CA ALA A 188 25.73 -51.17 -41.35
C ALA A 188 24.79 -52.08 -40.55
N VAL A 189 24.23 -53.05 -41.29
CA VAL A 189 23.96 -54.42 -40.85
C VAL A 189 22.92 -54.61 -39.73
N THR A 190 21.67 -54.83 -40.13
CA THR A 190 20.77 -55.74 -39.38
C THR A 190 19.94 -56.58 -40.35
N GLY A 191 20.46 -57.77 -40.65
CA GLY A 191 19.67 -58.86 -41.20
C GLY A 191 18.75 -59.44 -40.13
N LYS A 192 17.50 -59.67 -40.55
CA LYS A 192 16.54 -60.71 -40.12
C LYS A 192 16.45 -61.03 -38.62
N LEU A 193 15.24 -60.91 -38.06
CA LEU A 193 14.52 -62.05 -37.45
C LEU A 193 13.07 -61.67 -37.11
N HIS A 194 12.15 -62.53 -37.53
CA HIS A 194 10.70 -62.44 -37.32
C HIS A 194 10.29 -62.78 -35.87
N PRO A 195 9.10 -62.32 -35.42
CA PRO A 195 8.61 -62.52 -34.05
C PRO A 195 7.77 -63.82 -33.91
N PRO A 196 7.68 -64.41 -32.70
CA PRO A 196 6.57 -65.28 -32.35
C PRO A 196 5.63 -64.72 -31.27
N ARG A 197 4.39 -65.18 -31.36
CA ARG A 197 3.13 -64.76 -30.72
C ARG A 197 3.05 -65.08 -29.21
N LEU A 198 2.25 -64.29 -28.49
CA LEU A 198 1.69 -64.63 -27.18
C LEU A 198 0.51 -65.62 -27.33
N SER A 199 0.50 -66.66 -26.50
CA SER A 199 -0.68 -67.46 -26.16
C SER A 199 -1.08 -67.18 -24.71
N THR A 200 -2.30 -66.70 -24.52
CA THR A 200 -2.98 -66.59 -23.23
C THR A 200 -3.76 -67.88 -22.97
N GLU A 201 -3.48 -68.56 -21.86
CA GLU A 201 -4.37 -69.59 -21.30
C GLU A 201 -5.05 -69.03 -20.05
N ALA A 202 -6.35 -69.29 -19.97
CA ALA A 202 -7.24 -68.97 -18.87
C ALA A 202 -7.58 -70.24 -18.10
N SER A 203 -7.66 -70.14 -16.78
CA SER A 203 -8.72 -70.70 -15.92
C SER A 203 -8.56 -70.15 -14.51
#